data_AF-J0CYL0-F1
#
_entry.id   AF-J0CYL0-F1
#
_cell.length_a   1.000
_cell.length_b   1.000
_cell.length_c   1.000
_cell.angle_alpha   90.00
_cell.angle_beta   90.00
_cell.angle_gamma   90.00
#
_symmetry.space_group_name_H-M   'P 1'
#
loop_
_entity.id
_entity.type
_entity.pdbx_description
1 polymer ?
#
loop_
_entity_poly.entity_id
_entity_poly.type
_entity_poly.pdbx_seq_one_letter_code
_entity_poly.pdbx_strand_id
1 'polypeptide(L)' 'GILWTSIVPGSFCGTTFLDFIDMLLEHMNPWPAPRSVLVMDNCRIHHVEGVKEHCDARYV' A
#
# COMPACT_ATOMS: atom_id res chain seq x y z
N GLY A 1 -15.73 -5.31 4.87
CA GLY A 1 -16.08 -4.14 4.03
C GLY A 1 -14.88 -3.79 3.16
N ILE A 2 -15.03 -2.82 2.26
CA ILE A 2 -13.93 -2.31 1.42
C ILE A 2 -13.43 -1.02 2.06
N LEU A 3 -12.12 -0.90 2.27
CA LEU A 3 -11.49 0.31 2.84
C LEU A 3 -11.10 1.32 1.74
N TRP A 4 -10.48 0.83 0.67
CA TRP A 4 -9.98 1.64 -0.43
C TRP A 4 -10.06 0.87 -1.75
N THR A 5 -10.30 1.56 -2.86
CA THR A 5 -10.31 0.98 -4.20
C THR A 5 -9.84 2.02 -5.20
N SER A 6 -9.01 1.60 -6.16
CA SER A 6 -8.55 2.43 -7.27
C SER A 6 -8.85 1.74 -8.59
N ILE A 7 -9.39 2.51 -9.55
CA ILE A 7 -9.67 2.03 -10.91
C ILE A 7 -8.73 2.79 -11.85
N VAL A 8 -7.80 2.08 -12.47
CA VAL A 8 -6.78 2.64 -13.34
C VAL A 8 -7.03 2.20 -14.78
N PRO A 9 -7.18 3.12 -15.75
CA PRO A 9 -7.31 2.75 -17.15
C PRO A 9 -5.97 2.22 -17.70
N GLY A 10 -5.99 1.07 -18.35
CA GLY A 10 -4.80 0.46 -18.94
C GLY A 10 -4.01 -0.42 -17.96
N SER A 11 -2.68 -0.41 -18.07
CA SER A 11 -1.81 -1.30 -17.29
C SER A 11 -1.53 -0.76 -15.89
N PHE A 12 -1.45 -1.66 -14.92
CA PHE A 12 -1.03 -1.38 -13.55
C PHE A 12 0.40 -1.92 -13.34
N CYS A 13 1.29 -1.08 -12.82
CA CYS A 13 2.71 -1.39 -12.65
C CYS A 13 3.19 -1.07 -11.22
N GLY A 14 4.48 -1.28 -10.97
CA GLY A 14 5.09 -1.04 -9.65
C GLY A 14 4.93 0.40 -9.15
N THR A 15 5.07 1.39 -10.02
CA THR A 15 4.89 2.80 -9.66
C THR A 15 3.45 3.10 -9.25
N THR A 16 2.47 2.71 -10.07
CA THR A 16 1.04 2.92 -9.74
C THR A 16 0.59 2.10 -8.53
N PHE A 17 1.29 1.00 -8.22
CA PHE A 17 1.10 0.24 -7.00
C PHE A 17 1.57 1.01 -5.75
N LEU A 18 2.74 1.65 -5.80
CA LEU A 18 3.20 2.50 -4.68
C LEU A 18 2.23 3.68 -4.45
N ASP A 19 1.75 4.32 -5.51
CA ASP A 19 0.72 5.37 -5.40
C ASP A 19 -0.56 4.84 -4.72
N PHE A 20 -0.96 3.61 -5.04
CA PHE A 20 -2.09 2.95 -4.38
C PHE A 20 -1.81 2.71 -2.89
N ILE A 21 -0.60 2.24 -2.53
CA ILE A 21 -0.21 2.03 -1.14
C ILE A 21 -0.29 3.33 -0.35
N ASP A 22 0.17 4.45 -0.90
CA ASP A 22 0.05 5.73 -0.22
C ASP A 22 -1.40 6.10 0.09
N MET A 23 -2.28 5.96 -0.89
CA MET A 23 -3.68 6.29 -0.68
C MET A 23 -4.38 5.31 0.28
N LEU A 24 -3.99 4.03 0.26
CA LEU A 24 -4.51 3.03 1.19
C LEU A 24 -4.10 3.36 2.64
N LEU A 25 -2.83 3.70 2.85
CA LEU A 25 -2.27 3.90 4.19
C LEU A 25 -2.88 5.11 4.93
N GLU A 26 -3.39 6.11 4.21
CA GLU A 26 -4.18 7.23 4.80
C GLU A 26 -5.43 6.75 5.56
N HIS A 27 -5.94 5.57 5.22
CA HIS A 27 -7.16 5.01 5.81
C HIS A 27 -6.88 3.88 6.80
N MET A 28 -5.61 3.48 6.97
CA MET A 28 -5.18 2.41 7.87
C MET A 28 -4.68 2.96 9.21
N ASN A 29 -4.61 2.10 10.22
CA ASN A 29 -3.87 2.42 11.44
C ASN A 29 -2.37 2.58 11.10
N PRO A 30 -1.69 3.58 11.68
CA PRO A 30 -0.26 3.77 11.46
C PRO A 30 0.52 2.56 11.98
N TRP A 31 1.64 2.23 11.35
CA TRP A 31 2.57 1.24 11.88
C TRP A 31 3.33 1.84 13.07
N PRO A 32 3.49 1.16 14.23
CA PRO A 32 3.15 -0.23 14.56
C PRO A 32 1.88 -0.37 15.43
N ALA A 33 0.86 0.47 15.25
CA ALA A 33 -0.38 0.39 16.01
C ALA A 33 -1.12 -0.95 15.82
N PRO A 34 -2.06 -1.33 16.70
CA PRO A 34 -2.74 -2.61 16.60
C PRO A 34 -3.37 -2.87 15.21
N ARG A 35 -3.05 -4.05 14.64
CA ARG A 35 -3.54 -4.52 13.33
C ARG A 35 -3.04 -3.70 12.12
N SER A 36 -1.92 -3.00 12.23
CA SER A 36 -1.24 -2.35 11.09
C SER A 36 -0.43 -3.38 10.26
N VAL A 37 -1.13 -4.28 9.54
CA VAL A 37 -0.48 -5.34 8.73
C VAL A 37 -0.99 -5.27 7.29
N LEU A 38 -0.06 -5.23 6.33
CA LEU A 38 -0.36 -5.40 4.90
C LEU A 38 -0.20 -6.88 4.52
N VAL A 39 -1.24 -7.46 3.93
CA VAL A 39 -1.22 -8.82 3.37
C VAL A 39 -1.57 -8.73 1.89
N MET A 40 -0.67 -9.21 1.04
CA MET A 40 -0.77 -9.10 -0.42
C MET A 40 -0.37 -10.44 -1.05
N ASP A 41 -0.85 -10.72 -2.27
CA ASP A 41 -0.37 -11.87 -3.04
C ASP A 41 1.04 -11.61 -3.60
N ASN A 42 1.69 -12.67 -4.06
CA ASN A 42 3.08 -12.65 -4.52
C ASN A 42 3.23 -12.18 -5.99
N CYS A 43 2.55 -11.09 -6.36
CA CYS A 43 2.62 -10.55 -7.71
C CYS A 43 3.93 -9.77 -7.94
N ARG A 44 4.52 -9.85 -9.14
CA ARG A 44 5.80 -9.19 -9.47
C ARG A 44 5.81 -7.69 -9.19
N ILE A 45 4.69 -7.00 -9.37
CA ILE A 45 4.59 -5.55 -9.13
C ILE A 45 4.64 -5.18 -7.64
N HIS A 46 4.48 -6.14 -6.73
CA HIS A 46 4.63 -5.95 -5.28
C HIS A 46 6.09 -6.08 -4.81
N HIS A 47 6.99 -6.60 -5.66
CA HIS A 47 8.43 -6.68 -5.41
C HIS A 47 9.14 -5.39 -5.85
N VAL A 48 8.58 -4.24 -5.48
CA VAL A 48 9.21 -2.94 -5.67
C VAL A 48 9.73 -2.42 -4.34
N GLU A 49 10.87 -1.75 -4.37
CA GLU A 49 11.35 -0.96 -3.24
C GLU A 49 10.35 0.17 -2.95
N GLY A 50 10.25 0.62 -1.69
CA GLY A 50 9.37 1.73 -1.29
C GLY A 50 8.25 1.32 -0.33
N VAL A 51 7.73 0.09 -0.38
CA VAL A 51 6.58 -0.29 0.47
C VAL A 51 6.87 -0.07 1.95
N LYS A 52 8.10 -0.43 2.39
CA LYS A 52 8.50 -0.26 3.78
C LYS A 52 8.67 1.22 4.13
N GLU A 53 9.32 1.98 3.26
CA GLU A 53 9.57 3.41 3.43
C GLU A 53 8.26 4.18 3.58
N HIS A 54 7.23 3.84 2.81
CA HIS A 54 5.92 4.48 2.86
C HIS A 54 5.14 4.13 4.15
N CYS A 55 5.32 2.91 4.68
CA CYS A 55 4.79 2.53 6.00
C CYS A 55 5.54 3.24 7.13
N ASP A 56 6.87 3.28 7.08
CA ASP A 56 7.72 3.92 8.09
C ASP A 56 7.52 5.44 8.12
N ALA A 57 7.20 6.07 6.98
CA ALA A 57 6.88 7.50 6.91
C ALA A 57 5.63 7.88 7.74
N ARG A 58 4.78 6.90 8.05
CA ARG A 58 3.57 7.05 8.88
C ARG A 58 3.76 6.49 10.29
N TYR A 59 5.00 6.32 10.73
CA TYR A 59 5.33 5.82 12.07
C TYR A 59 4.84 6.76 13.18
N VAL A 60 4.27 6.18 14.25
CA VAL A 60 3.82 6.89 15.47
C VAL A 60 4.55 6.40 16.72
#